data_AF-A0A9X3USP0-F1
#
_entry.id   AF-A0A9X3USP0-F1
#
_cell.length_a   1.000
_cell.length_b   1.000
_cell.length_c   1.000
_cell.angle_alpha   90.00
_cell.angle_beta   90.00
_cell.angle_gamma   90.00
#
_symmetry.space_group_name_H-M   'P 1'
#
loop_
_entity.id
_entity.type
_entity.pdbx_description
1 polymer ?
#
loop_
_entity_poly.entity_id
_entity_poly.type
_entity_poly.pdbx_seq_one_letter_code
_entity_poly.pdbx_strand_id
1 'polypeptide(L)' 'MAKYVVRLYCLVEATVEADNIDDVTERVCDLNQFDINQVPHQITEIDDVMEVEEL' A
#
# COMPACT_ATOMS: atom_id res chain seq x y z
N MET A 1 1.12 -9.56 25.87
CA MET A 1 0.89 -10.39 24.67
C MET A 1 2.08 -10.20 23.76
N ALA A 2 2.53 -11.26 23.10
CA ALA A 2 3.53 -11.16 22.04
C ALA A 2 3.03 -10.24 20.91
N LYS A 3 3.94 -9.53 20.26
CA LYS A 3 3.67 -8.67 19.11
C LYS A 3 4.18 -9.38 17.86
N TYR A 4 3.55 -9.14 16.71
CA TYR A 4 3.96 -9.77 15.45
C TYR A 4 3.90 -8.77 14.29
N VAL A 5 4.77 -8.94 13.31
CA VAL A 5 4.67 -8.33 11.98
C VAL A 5 4.16 -9.37 11.00
N VAL A 6 3.24 -8.95 10.13
CA VAL A 6 2.71 -9.77 9.04
C VAL A 6 3.02 -9.06 7.73
N ARG A 7 3.54 -9.80 6.75
CA ARG A 7 3.86 -9.32 5.40
C ARG A 7 3.00 -10.05 4.39
N LEU A 8 2.34 -9.32 3.50
CA LEU A 8 1.27 -9.82 2.63
C LEU A 8 1.48 -9.36 1.19
N TYR A 9 1.03 -10.15 0.23
CA TYR A 9 0.70 -9.69 -1.11
C TYR A 9 -0.80 -9.39 -1.17
N CYS A 10 -1.16 -8.18 -1.59
CA CYS A 10 -2.54 -7.71 -1.55
C CYS A 10 -2.85 -6.69 -2.64
N LEU A 11 -4.13 -6.58 -2.96
CA LEU A 11 -4.67 -5.50 -3.77
C LEU A 11 -4.96 -4.30 -2.86
N VAL A 12 -4.32 -3.18 -3.16
CA VAL A 12 -4.55 -1.90 -2.47
C VAL A 12 -5.21 -0.93 -3.43
N GLU A 13 -6.34 -0.39 -3.02
CA GLU A 13 -7.00 0.72 -3.72
C GLU A 13 -6.74 2.01 -2.96
N ALA A 14 -6.25 3.03 -3.65
CA ALA A 14 -6.03 4.37 -3.11
C ALA A 14 -6.80 5.41 -3.94
N THR A 15 -7.46 6.34 -3.25
CA THR A 15 -8.11 7.49 -3.92
C THR A 15 -7.18 8.68 -3.88
N VAL A 16 -6.81 9.19 -5.06
CA VAL A 16 -5.87 10.31 -5.20
C VAL A 16 -6.44 11.42 -6.06
N GLU A 17 -6.10 12.66 -5.69
CA GLU A 17 -6.43 13.86 -6.45
C GLU A 17 -5.17 14.31 -7.21
N ALA A 18 -5.31 14.50 -8.52
CA ALA A 18 -4.23 14.95 -9.39
C ALA A 18 -4.81 15.68 -10.62
N ASP A 19 -3.99 16.51 -11.24
CA ASP A 19 -4.41 17.30 -12.41
C ASP A 19 -4.61 16.45 -13.67
N ASN A 20 -3.87 15.35 -13.78
CA ASN A 20 -3.95 14.38 -14.88
C ASN A 20 -3.38 13.01 -14.47
N ILE A 21 -3.59 12.01 -15.32
CA ILE A 21 -3.17 10.62 -15.06
C ILE A 21 -1.65 10.43 -15.06
N ASP A 22 -0.92 11.27 -15.81
CA ASP A 22 0.54 11.18 -15.89
C ASP A 22 1.16 11.60 -14.55
N ASP A 23 0.62 12.64 -13.89
CA ASP A 23 1.03 13.08 -12.54
C ASP A 23 0.78 11.99 -11.49
N VAL A 24 -0.33 11.23 -11.59
CA VAL A 24 -0.59 10.07 -10.72
C VAL A 24 0.46 8.98 -10.94
N THR A 25 0.74 8.65 -12.19
CA THR A 25 1.63 7.53 -12.53
C THR A 25 3.08 7.82 -12.14
N GLU A 26 3.54 9.04 -12.37
CA GLU A 26 4.93 9.44 -12.09
C GLU A 26 5.19 9.68 -10.61
N ARG A 27 4.20 10.12 -9.83
CA ARG A 27 4.42 10.54 -8.44
C ARG A 27 3.78 9.65 -7.40
N VAL A 28 2.59 9.10 -7.65
CA VAL A 28 1.82 8.36 -6.64
C VAL A 28 2.03 6.85 -6.78
N CYS A 29 2.16 6.35 -8.01
CA CYS A 29 2.30 4.92 -8.26
C CYS A 29 3.69 4.36 -7.93
N ASP A 30 4.74 5.18 -7.86
CA ASP A 30 6.04 4.75 -7.36
C ASP A 30 6.07 4.81 -5.83
N LEU A 31 5.68 3.70 -5.19
CA LEU A 31 5.66 3.57 -3.73
C LEU A 31 7.05 3.64 -3.07
N ASN A 32 8.14 3.64 -3.84
CA ASN A 32 9.48 3.93 -3.29
C ASN A 32 9.70 5.43 -3.06
N GLN A 33 8.96 6.27 -3.78
CA GLN A 33 9.04 7.73 -3.71
C GLN A 33 7.83 8.33 -2.98
N PHE A 34 6.72 7.60 -2.95
CA PHE A 34 5.46 8.03 -2.36
C PHE A 34 5.02 7.13 -1.22
N ASP A 35 4.76 7.74 -0.07
CA ASP A 35 4.20 7.05 1.08
C ASP A 35 2.68 6.95 0.94
N ILE A 36 2.19 5.76 0.60
CA ILE A 36 0.76 5.46 0.44
C ILE A 36 -0.07 5.80 1.70
N ASN A 37 0.55 5.86 2.88
CA ASN A 37 -0.14 6.22 4.12
C ASN A 37 -0.55 7.71 4.18
N GLN A 38 -0.08 8.53 3.24
CA GLN A 38 -0.49 9.93 3.12
C GLN A 38 -1.82 10.11 2.39
N VAL A 39 -2.37 9.05 1.79
CA VAL A 39 -3.67 9.08 1.10
C VAL A 39 -4.64 8.04 1.66
N PRO A 40 -5.96 8.27 1.56
CA PRO A 40 -6.96 7.26 1.87
C PRO A 40 -6.76 6.04 0.97
N HIS A 41 -6.53 4.89 1.59
CA HIS A 41 -6.37 3.62 0.90
C HIS A 41 -7.00 2.48 1.71
N GLN A 42 -7.32 1.40 1.03
CA GLN A 42 -7.87 0.20 1.63
C GLN A 42 -7.30 -1.06 0.94
N ILE A 43 -7.04 -2.08 1.74
CA ILE A 43 -6.78 -3.42 1.24
C ILE A 43 -8.14 -4.03 0.91
N THR A 44 -8.39 -4.32 -0.37
CA THR A 44 -9.65 -4.91 -0.83
C THR A 44 -9.58 -6.42 -0.97
N GLU A 45 -8.38 -6.95 -1.23
CA GLU A 45 -8.13 -8.38 -1.41
C GLU A 45 -6.71 -8.74 -0.92
N ILE A 46 -6.56 -9.93 -0.35
CA ILE A 46 -5.25 -10.49 0.06
C ILE A 46 -5.03 -11.75 -0.76
N ASP A 47 -3.97 -11.75 -1.55
CA ASP A 47 -3.61 -12.87 -2.42
C ASP A 47 -2.79 -13.93 -1.66
N ASP A 48 -1.84 -13.49 -0.82
CA ASP A 48 -0.97 -14.40 -0.07
C ASP A 48 -0.41 -13.76 1.21
N VAL A 49 -0.04 -14.63 2.17
CA VAL A 49 0.69 -14.27 3.39
C VAL A 49 2.12 -14.72 3.24
N MET A 50 3.03 -13.77 3.03
CA MET A 50 4.45 -14.08 2.85
C MET A 50 5.12 -14.53 4.14
N GLU A 51 4.89 -13.81 5.24
CA GLU A 51 5.65 -13.99 6.47
C GLU A 51 4.89 -13.49 7.69
N VAL A 52 5.12 -14.18 8.81
CA VAL A 52 4.70 -13.76 10.16
C VAL A 52 5.90 -13.90 11.09
N GLU A 53 6.27 -12.81 11.76
CA GLU A 53 7.46 -12.71 12.61
C GLU A 53 7.10 -12.12 13.98
N GLU A 54 7.60 -12.67 15.08
CA GLU A 54 7.41 -12.10 16.44
C GLU A 54 8.34 -10.89 16.64
N LEU A 55 7.80 -9.80 17.20
CA LEU A 55 8.49 -8.53 17.49
C LEU A 55 9.04 -8.45 18.92
#